data_AF-A0AAQ5Y0V0-F1
#
_entry.id   AF-A0AAQ5Y0V0-F1
#
_cell.length_a   1.000
_cell.length_b   1.000
_cell.length_c   1.000
_cell.angle_alpha   90.00
_cell.angle_beta   90.00
_cell.angle_gamma   90.00
#
_symmetry.space_group_name_H-M   'P 1'
#
loop_
_entity.id
_entity.type
_entity.pdbx_description
1 polymer ?
#
loop_
_entity_poly.entity_id
_entity_poly.type
_entity_poly.pdbx_seq_one_letter_code
_entity_poly.pdbx_strand_id
1 'polypeptide(L)'
;MASQRPPSSMGRPMSRSGSVVPGAGRPPTAVRPPPTAIRVATGMVPGTSGHPGMRGGIPIATPGVLSAQIKVTDRPVTQQGLSGMKTGIKGPQRQILDKSYYLGLLRSKINELTTETSKLHKEIDNYNQENSVYLSYEKRAEGLAAEIKDLQGQLADYNMVNSNCKHHFYLNKLFQLFINNDSELFNVTFSCSQELSHSQIKQEVVRLHETLSALEAKRDAMEAEQKSLSSPKEELEKLFKQVSFTGDGGGFLTAGFLESFEESRAQEQERMSQSQENIVSLLEHCSRNMLRLRQVDTVTASELRNMQEVLVSKETEVVQSDSTARGLTTESQRLQQDLEKVQQLEGKITGELSTLKERVNTMESELLTYRDLDTLRHTAEEKKKRLQEDQVSLTRCQDSFGQLLEEMNQKYEALKTKLEENETHAQLANLERKWQHLEQNNFVMKEFIASKSQESHYASVAKNVFHQVAEYNRSLIESLQSNKS
;
A
#
# COMPACT_ATOMS: atom_id res chain seq x y z
N MET A 1 67.25 -0.23 -66.91
CA MET A 1 67.68 1.11 -66.46
C MET A 1 66.48 1.70 -65.71
N ALA A 2 66.44 1.66 -64.38
CA ALA A 2 67.16 2.55 -63.45
C ALA A 2 66.71 4.01 -63.70
N SER A 3 66.03 4.71 -62.79
CA SER A 3 66.42 5.09 -61.42
C SER A 3 65.24 5.86 -60.79
N GLN A 4 65.01 6.04 -59.48
CA GLN A 4 65.71 5.70 -58.23
C GLN A 4 64.75 5.92 -57.03
N ARG A 5 65.18 5.46 -55.85
CA ARG A 5 64.43 5.15 -54.61
C ARG A 5 64.61 6.26 -53.50
N PRO A 6 64.16 6.10 -52.22
CA PRO A 6 63.75 7.13 -51.25
C PRO A 6 64.77 7.37 -50.11
N PRO A 7 64.42 7.98 -48.95
CA PRO A 7 64.23 7.21 -47.67
C PRO A 7 63.16 7.83 -46.70
N SER A 8 62.42 7.13 -45.81
CA SER A 8 62.67 6.33 -44.57
C SER A 8 62.64 7.09 -43.22
N SER A 9 61.75 6.62 -42.32
CA SER A 9 61.95 6.34 -40.88
C SER A 9 61.43 7.28 -39.76
N MET A 10 61.16 6.62 -38.61
CA MET A 10 60.84 7.06 -37.24
C MET A 10 59.41 7.57 -36.99
N GLY A 11 58.64 7.15 -35.98
CA GLY A 11 58.91 6.38 -34.76
C GLY A 11 57.84 6.78 -33.72
N ARG A 12 57.35 5.82 -32.91
CA ARG A 12 56.34 6.00 -31.84
C ARG A 12 56.80 6.96 -30.72
N PRO A 13 55.87 7.43 -29.87
CA PRO A 13 55.84 6.97 -28.45
C PRO A 13 54.39 6.62 -28.00
N MET A 14 54.07 5.57 -27.22
CA MET A 14 54.40 5.11 -25.84
C MET A 14 53.64 5.85 -24.70
N SER A 15 52.98 5.03 -23.88
CA SER A 15 51.90 5.27 -22.89
C SER A 15 52.30 5.88 -21.53
N ARG A 16 51.32 6.45 -20.82
CA ARG A 16 51.16 6.44 -19.33
C ARG A 16 49.72 6.90 -18.96
N SER A 17 48.78 6.04 -18.56
CA SER A 17 48.53 5.37 -17.27
C SER A 17 48.11 6.29 -16.11
N GLY A 18 46.84 6.16 -15.64
CA GLY A 18 46.42 6.38 -14.25
C GLY A 18 45.17 7.25 -13.94
N SER A 19 44.18 6.65 -13.24
CA SER A 19 43.07 7.23 -12.43
C SER A 19 41.78 7.66 -13.15
N VAL A 20 40.70 6.87 -13.20
CA VAL A 20 39.63 6.59 -12.20
C VAL A 20 38.79 7.82 -11.81
N VAL A 21 37.51 7.84 -12.26
CA VAL A 21 36.24 8.13 -11.54
C VAL A 21 35.08 8.15 -12.58
N PRO A 22 33.85 7.72 -12.24
CA PRO A 22 32.91 7.10 -13.18
C PRO A 22 31.76 8.03 -13.61
N GLY A 23 31.30 7.91 -14.87
CA GLY A 23 30.10 8.60 -15.32
C GLY A 23 29.66 8.28 -16.74
N ALA A 24 28.44 7.75 -16.86
CA ALA A 24 27.56 7.75 -18.03
C ALA A 24 28.04 7.01 -19.31
N GLY A 25 27.71 5.72 -19.41
CA GLY A 25 27.78 4.92 -20.63
C GLY A 25 26.41 4.38 -21.04
N ARG A 26 25.99 4.75 -22.25
CA ARG A 26 24.91 4.24 -23.12
C ARG A 26 24.44 2.79 -22.90
N PRO A 27 23.15 2.47 -23.16
CA PRO A 27 22.69 1.09 -23.28
C PRO A 27 23.06 0.49 -24.66
N PRO A 28 23.38 -0.81 -24.74
CA PRO A 28 23.49 -1.51 -26.01
C PRO A 28 22.10 -1.98 -26.48
N THR A 29 21.83 -1.79 -27.77
CA THR A 29 20.71 -2.36 -28.49
C THR A 29 20.89 -3.88 -28.73
N ALA A 30 19.75 -4.55 -28.93
CA ALA A 30 19.54 -5.92 -29.39
C ALA A 30 19.33 -7.01 -28.32
N VAL A 31 18.07 -7.19 -27.90
CA VAL A 31 17.53 -8.50 -27.49
C VAL A 31 16.16 -8.71 -28.14
N ARG A 32 16.06 -9.86 -28.80
CA ARG A 32 14.94 -10.44 -29.56
C ARG A 32 13.74 -10.77 -28.66
N PRO A 33 12.47 -10.65 -29.11
CA PRO A 33 11.32 -11.01 -28.29
C PRO A 33 11.12 -12.53 -28.19
N PRO A 34 10.61 -13.06 -27.06
CA PRO A 34 10.17 -14.46 -26.96
C PRO A 34 8.74 -14.62 -27.55
N PRO A 35 8.39 -15.80 -28.09
CA PRO A 35 7.08 -16.01 -28.69
C PRO A 35 6.03 -16.38 -27.63
N THR A 36 4.87 -15.74 -27.68
CA THR A 36 3.66 -16.16 -26.96
C THR A 36 2.63 -16.66 -27.97
N ALA A 37 2.43 -17.97 -28.01
CA ALA A 37 1.26 -18.59 -28.64
C ALA A 37 1.00 -19.95 -27.98
N ILE A 38 0.10 -19.97 -27.00
CA ILE A 38 -0.51 -21.19 -26.47
C ILE A 38 -1.62 -21.57 -27.46
N ARG A 39 -1.41 -22.66 -28.21
CA ARG A 39 -2.47 -23.34 -28.96
C ARG A 39 -2.93 -24.55 -28.14
N VAL A 40 -4.22 -24.56 -27.83
CA VAL A 40 -4.95 -25.71 -27.28
C VAL A 40 -5.05 -26.78 -28.39
N ALA A 41 -4.77 -28.04 -28.06
CA ALA A 41 -5.02 -29.19 -28.92
C ALA A 41 -5.64 -30.35 -28.13
N THR A 42 -6.67 -30.94 -28.72
CA THR A 42 -7.54 -32.00 -28.24
C THR A 42 -6.99 -33.39 -28.65
N GLY A 43 -7.00 -34.35 -27.72
CA GLY A 43 -7.28 -35.77 -27.99
C GLY A 43 -6.16 -36.74 -28.45
N MET A 44 -6.11 -37.90 -27.75
CA MET A 44 -5.82 -39.28 -28.25
C MET A 44 -4.51 -40.00 -27.78
N VAL A 45 -4.66 -40.84 -26.73
CA VAL A 45 -4.31 -42.28 -26.48
C VAL A 45 -2.92 -42.88 -26.89
N PRO A 46 -2.32 -43.82 -26.10
CA PRO A 46 -0.87 -43.97 -25.91
C PRO A 46 -0.22 -45.21 -26.59
N GLY A 47 1.12 -45.21 -26.71
CA GLY A 47 1.91 -46.34 -27.20
C GLY A 47 3.40 -46.34 -26.79
N THR A 48 3.77 -47.33 -25.97
CA THR A 48 4.98 -48.18 -25.94
C THR A 48 6.41 -47.66 -26.22
N SER A 49 7.29 -47.98 -25.24
CA SER A 49 8.66 -48.53 -25.35
C SER A 49 9.82 -47.72 -25.97
N GLY A 50 10.93 -47.64 -25.23
CA GLY A 50 12.27 -47.40 -25.81
C GLY A 50 13.31 -46.90 -24.83
N HIS A 51 14.23 -47.78 -24.41
CA HIS A 51 15.48 -47.47 -23.70
C HIS A 51 16.32 -46.36 -24.36
N PRO A 52 17.26 -45.75 -23.61
CA PRO A 52 18.66 -46.02 -23.96
C PRO A 52 19.62 -46.15 -22.75
N GLY A 53 20.57 -47.06 -22.88
CA GLY A 53 21.78 -47.13 -22.08
C GLY A 53 23.03 -46.67 -22.86
N MET A 54 24.05 -46.22 -22.11
CA MET A 54 25.49 -46.20 -22.45
C MET A 54 26.21 -45.87 -21.13
N ARG A 55 26.82 -46.80 -20.38
CA ARG A 55 28.04 -47.62 -20.53
C ARG A 55 29.37 -46.84 -20.53
N GLY A 56 30.14 -47.06 -19.45
CA GLY A 56 31.60 -46.85 -19.38
C GLY A 56 32.22 -47.11 -17.99
N GLY A 57 32.84 -48.29 -17.78
CA GLY A 57 33.86 -48.54 -16.74
C GLY A 57 33.55 -49.58 -15.64
N ILE A 58 34.36 -50.64 -15.58
CA ILE A 58 34.38 -51.83 -14.66
C ILE A 58 35.77 -51.83 -13.96
N PRO A 59 36.13 -52.62 -12.89
CA PRO A 59 35.42 -53.42 -11.85
C PRO A 59 35.85 -53.08 -10.39
N ILE A 60 35.20 -53.68 -9.38
CA ILE A 60 35.86 -54.52 -8.34
C ILE A 60 34.78 -55.37 -7.61
N ALA A 61 35.21 -56.59 -7.29
CA ALA A 61 34.59 -57.81 -6.75
C ALA A 61 33.40 -57.75 -5.75
N THR A 62 32.60 -58.82 -5.87
CA THR A 62 31.59 -59.46 -4.98
C THR A 62 32.08 -59.79 -3.55
N PRO A 63 31.27 -60.30 -2.57
CA PRO A 63 29.90 -60.89 -2.64
C PRO A 63 28.89 -60.48 -1.51
N GLY A 64 27.57 -60.72 -1.69
CA GLY A 64 26.67 -60.82 -0.52
C GLY A 64 25.17 -60.49 -0.68
N VAL A 65 24.40 -61.42 -1.23
CA VAL A 65 23.02 -61.85 -0.86
C VAL A 65 21.85 -60.85 -0.80
N LEU A 66 20.87 -61.15 -1.66
CA LEU A 66 19.54 -60.59 -1.84
C LEU A 66 18.60 -60.87 -0.65
N SER A 67 17.80 -59.90 -0.22
CA SER A 67 16.58 -60.12 0.58
C SER A 67 15.36 -59.55 -0.14
N ALA A 68 14.79 -60.36 -1.03
CA ALA A 68 13.44 -60.16 -1.54
C ALA A 68 12.44 -60.81 -0.56
N GLN A 69 11.40 -60.07 -0.16
CA GLN A 69 10.29 -60.62 0.60
C GLN A 69 9.40 -61.46 -0.32
N ILE A 70 9.53 -62.79 -0.22
CA ILE A 70 8.70 -63.75 -0.94
C ILE A 70 7.49 -64.07 -0.06
N LYS A 71 6.29 -63.72 -0.55
CA LYS A 71 5.01 -64.12 0.03
C LYS A 71 4.54 -65.39 -0.69
N VAL A 72 4.74 -66.56 -0.08
CA VAL A 72 4.20 -67.84 -0.58
C VAL A 72 2.95 -68.18 0.21
N THR A 73 1.79 -67.97 -0.41
CA THR A 73 0.55 -68.65 -0.03
C THR A 73 0.50 -70.01 -0.73
N ASP A 74 0.15 -71.03 0.06
CA ASP A 74 -0.23 -72.39 -0.31
C ASP A 74 0.82 -73.30 -0.99
N ARG A 75 1.56 -74.03 -0.15
CA ARG A 75 1.98 -75.41 -0.48
C ARG A 75 1.46 -76.37 0.59
N PRO A 76 0.62 -77.36 0.23
CA PRO A 76 0.35 -78.50 1.07
C PRO A 76 1.50 -79.50 0.88
N VAL A 77 2.30 -79.74 1.92
CA VAL A 77 3.23 -80.86 1.95
C VAL A 77 3.10 -81.55 3.30
N THR A 78 2.69 -82.80 3.22
CA THR A 78 2.56 -83.74 4.32
C THR A 78 3.89 -84.42 4.64
N GLN A 79 3.95 -84.96 5.86
CA GLN A 79 4.58 -86.24 6.22
C GLN A 79 5.94 -86.19 6.96
N GLN A 80 5.80 -86.51 8.26
CA GLN A 80 6.77 -87.07 9.22
C GLN A 80 7.88 -86.18 9.81
N GLY A 81 7.67 -85.83 11.08
CA GLY A 81 8.67 -85.27 12.00
C GLY A 81 8.05 -84.94 13.36
N LEU A 82 7.96 -85.96 14.23
CA LEU A 82 7.80 -85.95 15.69
C LEU A 82 7.39 -84.64 16.43
N SER A 83 6.18 -84.72 16.99
CA SER A 83 5.77 -84.34 18.36
C SER A 83 6.18 -82.97 18.95
N GLY A 84 5.15 -82.16 19.20
CA GLY A 84 5.12 -81.10 20.21
C GLY A 84 3.68 -80.92 20.69
N MET A 85 3.36 -81.54 21.81
CA MET A 85 2.08 -81.54 22.54
C MET A 85 1.38 -80.17 22.54
N LYS A 86 0.24 -80.05 21.82
CA LYS A 86 -0.60 -78.84 21.86
C LYS A 86 -1.39 -78.81 23.17
N THR A 87 -0.94 -78.02 24.14
CA THR A 87 -1.79 -77.62 25.26
C THR A 87 -2.79 -76.57 24.80
N GLY A 88 -4.08 -76.89 24.92
CA GLY A 88 -5.18 -76.01 25.31
C GLY A 88 -5.32 -74.65 24.61
N ILE A 89 -6.40 -74.54 23.83
CA ILE A 89 -7.02 -73.29 23.40
C ILE A 89 -7.13 -72.34 24.61
N LYS A 90 -6.36 -71.24 24.61
CA LYS A 90 -6.62 -70.06 25.45
C LYS A 90 -7.26 -69.00 24.56
N GLY A 91 -8.47 -68.60 24.93
CA GLY A 91 -9.23 -67.51 24.29
C GLY A 91 -8.48 -66.17 24.32
N PRO A 92 -9.07 -65.11 23.74
CA PRO A 92 -8.40 -63.83 23.51
C PRO A 92 -7.84 -63.30 24.83
N GLN A 93 -6.52 -63.35 24.93
CA GLN A 93 -5.78 -62.96 26.13
C GLN A 93 -5.94 -61.45 26.31
N ARG A 94 -6.22 -60.99 27.54
CA ARG A 94 -6.11 -59.57 27.89
C ARG A 94 -4.72 -59.09 27.49
N GLN A 95 -4.67 -58.14 26.56
CA GLN A 95 -3.45 -57.50 26.13
C GLN A 95 -3.04 -56.53 27.25
N ILE A 96 -2.15 -56.99 28.13
CA ILE A 96 -1.58 -56.14 29.17
C ILE A 96 -0.50 -55.31 28.50
N LEU A 97 -0.86 -54.08 28.17
CA LEU A 97 0.07 -53.10 27.62
C LEU A 97 0.98 -52.65 28.76
N ASP A 98 2.27 -52.93 28.64
CA ASP A 98 3.28 -52.61 29.62
C ASP A 98 3.72 -51.14 29.49
N LYS A 99 4.40 -50.61 30.51
CA LYS A 99 4.91 -49.22 30.52
C LYS A 99 5.72 -48.88 29.26
N SER A 100 6.44 -49.86 28.72
CA SER A 100 7.25 -49.74 27.50
C SER A 100 6.41 -49.43 26.26
N TYR A 101 5.22 -50.02 26.16
CA TYR A 101 4.27 -49.75 25.07
C TYR A 101 3.82 -48.28 25.07
N TYR A 102 3.36 -47.77 26.22
CA TYR A 102 2.92 -46.38 26.32
C TYR A 102 4.08 -45.39 26.16
N LEU A 103 5.29 -45.74 26.63
CA LEU A 103 6.51 -44.96 26.35
C LEU A 103 6.86 -44.95 24.85
N GLY A 104 6.68 -46.07 24.15
CA GLY A 104 6.86 -46.16 22.70
C GLY A 104 5.86 -45.29 21.95
N LEU A 105 4.59 -45.32 22.35
CA LEU A 105 3.53 -44.49 21.77
C LEU A 105 3.79 -42.99 22.03
N LEU A 106 4.21 -42.63 23.24
CA LEU A 106 4.63 -41.28 23.60
C LEU A 106 5.82 -40.81 22.75
N ARG A 107 6.86 -41.63 22.60
CA ARG A 107 8.01 -41.32 21.75
C ARG A 107 7.61 -41.16 20.28
N SER A 108 6.73 -42.02 19.77
CA SER A 108 6.16 -41.89 18.42
C SER A 108 5.43 -40.56 18.26
N LYS A 109 4.59 -40.18 19.23
CA LYS A 109 3.84 -38.93 19.20
C LYS A 109 4.72 -37.69 19.36
N ILE A 110 5.76 -37.78 20.18
CA ILE A 110 6.80 -36.74 20.32
C ILE A 110 7.53 -36.57 18.99
N ASN A 111 7.87 -37.67 18.31
CA ASN A 111 8.53 -37.60 17.01
C ASN A 111 7.61 -37.00 15.94
N GLU A 112 6.33 -37.39 15.88
CA GLU A 112 5.33 -36.78 15.00
C GLU A 112 5.21 -35.26 15.24
N LEU A 113 5.08 -34.84 16.51
CA LEU A 113 5.02 -33.43 16.87
C LEU A 113 6.31 -32.68 16.52
N THR A 114 7.47 -33.31 16.69
CA THR A 114 8.77 -32.72 16.33
C THR A 114 8.89 -32.57 14.81
N THR A 115 8.41 -33.56 14.04
CA THR A 115 8.38 -33.46 12.58
C THR A 115 7.43 -32.38 12.09
N GLU A 116 6.25 -32.24 12.71
CA GLU A 116 5.32 -31.17 12.34
C GLU A 116 5.82 -29.79 12.77
N THR A 117 6.45 -29.68 13.93
CA THR A 117 7.09 -28.42 14.36
C THR A 117 8.18 -28.01 13.37
N SER A 118 8.97 -28.97 12.86
CA SER A 118 10.01 -28.70 11.86
C SER A 118 9.44 -28.34 10.49
N LYS A 119 8.30 -28.93 10.12
CA LYS A 119 7.60 -28.64 8.87
C LYS A 119 6.98 -27.24 8.90
N LEU A 120 6.29 -26.90 9.98
CA LEU A 120 5.73 -25.56 10.20
C LEU A 120 6.83 -24.49 10.22
N HIS A 121 7.99 -24.74 10.86
CA HIS A 121 9.11 -23.81 10.80
C HIS A 121 9.60 -23.56 9.36
N LYS A 122 9.72 -24.62 8.55
CA LYS A 122 10.08 -24.46 7.13
C LYS A 122 9.02 -23.70 6.34
N GLU A 123 7.75 -23.90 6.65
CA GLU A 123 6.66 -23.15 6.02
C GLU A 123 6.74 -21.66 6.36
N ILE A 124 7.04 -21.31 7.62
CA ILE A 124 7.28 -19.93 8.05
C ILE A 124 8.46 -19.30 7.31
N ASP A 125 9.57 -20.03 7.17
CA ASP A 125 10.75 -19.53 6.43
C ASP A 125 10.45 -19.32 4.93
N ASN A 126 9.69 -20.25 4.32
CA ASN A 126 9.23 -20.10 2.94
C ASN A 126 8.31 -18.89 2.79
N TYR A 127 7.33 -18.72 3.69
CA TYR A 127 6.46 -17.54 3.70
C TYR A 127 7.25 -16.25 3.83
N ASN A 128 8.28 -16.20 4.67
CA ASN A 128 9.14 -15.03 4.81
C ASN A 128 9.94 -14.73 3.54
N GLN A 129 10.48 -15.76 2.87
CA GLN A 129 11.17 -15.60 1.59
C GLN A 129 10.21 -15.14 0.49
N GLU A 130 9.05 -15.76 0.37
CA GLU A 130 8.00 -15.35 -0.57
C GLU A 130 7.56 -13.91 -0.32
N ASN A 131 7.36 -13.51 0.93
CA ASN A 131 7.02 -12.13 1.28
C ASN A 131 8.10 -11.12 0.83
N SER A 132 9.39 -11.48 0.95
CA SER A 132 10.48 -10.65 0.41
C SER A 132 10.44 -10.54 -1.12
N VAL A 133 10.01 -11.60 -1.81
CA VAL A 133 9.84 -11.63 -3.26
C VAL A 133 8.60 -10.82 -3.67
N TYR A 134 7.51 -10.86 -2.90
CA TYR A 134 6.33 -10.01 -3.10
C TYR A 134 6.68 -8.52 -3.08
N LEU A 135 7.48 -8.07 -2.11
CA LEU A 135 8.00 -6.70 -2.07
C LEU A 135 8.76 -6.31 -3.35
N SER A 136 9.49 -7.24 -3.96
CA SER A 136 10.18 -6.99 -5.23
C SER A 136 9.22 -6.86 -6.42
N TYR A 137 8.11 -7.61 -6.41
CA TYR A 137 7.04 -7.50 -7.41
C TYR A 137 6.24 -6.22 -7.25
N GLU A 138 5.94 -5.82 -6.02
CA GLU A 138 5.27 -4.55 -5.69
C GLU A 138 6.09 -3.36 -6.20
N LYS A 139 7.40 -3.32 -5.89
CA LYS A 139 8.29 -2.25 -6.37
C LYS A 139 8.38 -2.21 -7.90
N ARG A 140 8.32 -3.36 -8.58
CA ARG A 140 8.29 -3.42 -10.06
C ARG A 140 6.95 -2.93 -10.60
N ALA A 141 5.84 -3.28 -9.96
CA ALA A 141 4.51 -2.81 -10.34
C ALA A 141 4.38 -1.29 -10.17
N GLU A 142 4.89 -0.73 -9.08
CA GLU A 142 4.97 0.73 -8.86
C GLU A 142 5.81 1.42 -9.94
N GLY A 143 6.96 0.84 -10.31
CA GLY A 143 7.80 1.37 -11.39
C GLY A 143 7.09 1.38 -12.75
N LEU A 144 6.37 0.31 -13.08
CA LEU A 144 5.57 0.23 -14.31
C LEU A 144 4.40 1.21 -14.29
N ALA A 145 3.75 1.40 -13.14
CA ALA A 145 2.68 2.38 -12.99
C ALA A 145 3.19 3.82 -13.17
N ALA A 146 4.39 4.13 -12.66
CA ALA A 146 5.05 5.42 -12.88
C ALA A 146 5.38 5.63 -14.37
N GLU A 147 5.92 4.61 -15.04
CA GLU A 147 6.23 4.68 -16.48
C GLU A 147 4.97 4.87 -17.34
N ILE A 148 3.87 4.18 -17.01
CA ILE A 148 2.58 4.38 -17.66
C ILE A 148 2.09 5.83 -17.47
N LYS A 149 2.25 6.37 -16.25
CA LYS A 149 1.86 7.75 -15.95
C LYS A 149 2.68 8.77 -16.75
N ASP A 150 3.99 8.55 -16.86
CA ASP A 150 4.88 9.40 -17.66
C ASP A 150 4.54 9.32 -19.16
N LEU A 151 4.27 8.11 -19.68
CA LEU A 151 3.84 7.92 -21.07
C LEU A 151 2.47 8.56 -21.35
N GLN A 152 1.54 8.51 -20.39
CA GLN A 152 0.27 9.23 -20.47
C GLN A 152 0.48 10.75 -20.47
N GLY A 153 1.42 11.25 -19.65
CA GLY A 153 1.83 12.66 -19.66
C GLY A 153 2.39 13.10 -21.01
N GLN A 154 3.34 12.33 -21.57
CA GLN A 154 3.89 12.59 -22.90
C GLN A 154 2.80 12.58 -23.98
N LEU A 155 1.87 11.62 -23.92
CA LEU A 155 0.74 11.57 -24.85
C LEU A 155 -0.19 12.79 -24.71
N ALA A 156 -0.43 13.25 -23.48
CA ALA A 156 -1.20 14.46 -23.21
C ALA A 156 -0.49 15.71 -23.77
N ASP A 157 0.84 15.81 -23.62
CA ASP A 157 1.65 16.90 -24.17
C ASP A 157 1.63 16.88 -25.71
N TYR A 158 1.81 15.71 -26.34
CA TYR A 158 1.69 15.55 -27.79
C TYR A 158 0.28 15.91 -28.29
N ASN A 159 -0.76 15.48 -27.57
CA ASN A 159 -2.15 15.85 -27.89
C ASN A 159 -2.42 17.34 -27.68
N MET A 160 -1.79 17.98 -26.69
CA MET A 160 -1.87 19.42 -26.44
C MET A 160 -1.17 20.20 -27.56
N VAL A 161 0.02 19.80 -27.98
CA VAL A 161 0.74 20.42 -29.12
C VAL A 161 -0.03 20.23 -30.43
N ASN A 162 -0.59 19.04 -30.66
CA ASN A 162 -1.42 18.77 -31.83
C ASN A 162 -2.73 19.58 -31.79
N SER A 163 -3.34 19.72 -30.61
CA SER A 163 -4.53 20.56 -30.39
C SER A 163 -4.22 22.05 -30.53
N ASN A 164 -3.05 22.51 -30.09
CA ASN A 164 -2.58 23.88 -30.27
C ASN A 164 -2.21 24.16 -31.73
N CYS A 165 -1.65 23.20 -32.46
CA CYS A 165 -1.37 23.34 -33.89
C CYS A 165 -2.67 23.38 -34.70
N LYS A 166 -3.67 22.57 -34.33
CA LYS A 166 -5.03 22.63 -34.90
C LYS A 166 -5.73 23.94 -34.49
N HIS A 167 -5.71 24.32 -33.22
CA HIS A 167 -6.28 25.58 -32.73
C HIS A 167 -5.60 26.78 -33.37
N HIS A 168 -4.29 26.81 -33.62
CA HIS A 168 -3.65 27.97 -34.26
C HIS A 168 -4.16 28.20 -35.70
N PHE A 169 -4.50 27.13 -36.42
CA PHE A 169 -5.10 27.21 -37.76
C PHE A 169 -6.59 27.57 -37.72
N TYR A 170 -7.36 27.00 -36.78
CA TYR A 170 -8.81 27.28 -36.62
C TYR A 170 -9.09 28.61 -35.91
N LEU A 171 -8.25 29.04 -34.95
CA LEU A 171 -8.36 30.30 -34.21
C LEU A 171 -8.11 31.49 -35.11
N ASN A 172 -7.18 31.43 -36.07
CA ASN A 172 -7.00 32.57 -36.99
C ASN A 172 -8.28 32.81 -37.82
N LYS A 173 -8.96 31.73 -38.22
CA LYS A 173 -10.22 31.78 -38.95
C LYS A 173 -11.43 32.14 -38.06
N LEU A 174 -11.47 31.62 -36.83
CA LEU A 174 -12.52 31.92 -35.85
C LEU A 174 -12.36 33.34 -35.27
N PHE A 175 -11.14 33.84 -35.10
CA PHE A 175 -10.87 35.19 -34.60
C PHE A 175 -11.30 36.26 -35.60
N GLN A 176 -11.08 36.05 -36.91
CA GLN A 176 -11.67 36.91 -37.94
C GLN A 176 -13.21 36.89 -37.93
N LEU A 177 -13.83 35.72 -37.77
CA LEU A 177 -15.29 35.61 -37.73
C LEU A 177 -15.89 36.16 -36.43
N PHE A 178 -15.19 36.00 -35.30
CA PHE A 178 -15.57 36.52 -34.00
C PHE A 178 -15.50 38.05 -33.98
N ILE A 179 -14.44 38.65 -34.52
CA ILE A 179 -14.34 40.13 -34.65
C ILE A 179 -15.48 40.70 -35.50
N ASN A 180 -15.83 40.03 -36.60
CA ASN A 180 -16.91 40.49 -37.47
C ASN A 180 -18.29 40.35 -36.78
N ASN A 181 -18.53 39.24 -36.08
CA ASN A 181 -19.78 39.02 -35.36
C ASN A 181 -19.92 39.88 -34.10
N ASP A 182 -18.84 40.14 -33.36
CA ASP A 182 -18.84 41.02 -32.18
C ASP A 182 -19.09 42.48 -32.57
N SER A 183 -18.59 42.93 -33.73
CA SER A 183 -18.90 44.26 -34.26
C SER A 183 -20.40 44.42 -34.60
N GLU A 184 -21.02 43.37 -35.15
CA GLU A 184 -22.45 43.32 -35.45
C GLU A 184 -23.29 43.23 -34.15
N LEU A 185 -22.87 42.39 -33.20
CA LEU A 185 -23.53 42.22 -31.91
C LEU A 185 -23.43 43.48 -31.04
N PHE A 186 -22.30 44.20 -31.08
CA PHE A 186 -22.13 45.47 -30.38
C PHE A 186 -23.08 46.53 -30.89
N ASN A 187 -23.30 46.61 -32.21
CA ASN A 187 -24.28 47.53 -32.80
C ASN A 187 -25.72 47.20 -32.39
N VAL A 188 -26.10 45.92 -32.36
CA VAL A 188 -27.44 45.46 -31.94
C VAL A 188 -27.65 45.63 -30.43
N THR A 189 -26.61 45.40 -29.62
CA THR A 189 -26.69 45.55 -28.16
C THR A 189 -26.75 47.02 -27.76
N PHE A 190 -26.01 47.89 -28.44
CA PHE A 190 -26.07 49.34 -28.21
C PHE A 190 -27.47 49.90 -28.53
N SER A 191 -28.11 49.46 -29.62
CA SER A 191 -29.48 49.89 -29.94
C SER A 191 -30.50 49.34 -28.93
N CYS A 192 -30.38 48.07 -28.53
CA CYS A 192 -31.30 47.45 -27.57
C CYS A 192 -31.14 48.01 -26.15
N SER A 193 -29.92 48.33 -25.73
CA SER A 193 -29.64 48.90 -24.41
C SER A 193 -30.14 50.35 -24.30
N GLN A 194 -30.13 51.11 -25.39
CA GLN A 194 -30.72 52.44 -25.48
C GLN A 194 -32.26 52.40 -25.37
N GLU A 195 -32.90 51.36 -25.91
CA GLU A 195 -34.34 51.14 -25.76
C GLU A 195 -34.73 50.61 -24.36
N LEU A 196 -33.87 49.82 -23.72
CA LEU A 196 -34.11 49.21 -22.41
C LEU A 196 -33.95 50.16 -21.21
N SER A 197 -33.12 51.20 -21.31
CA SER A 197 -32.92 52.19 -20.23
C SER A 197 -34.15 53.07 -19.94
N HIS A 198 -35.13 53.09 -20.84
CA HIS A 198 -36.35 53.88 -20.68
C HIS A 198 -37.51 53.13 -19.99
N SER A 199 -37.34 51.85 -19.64
CA SER A 199 -38.42 51.04 -19.06
C SER A 199 -38.49 51.15 -17.53
N GLN A 200 -39.55 51.78 -17.04
CA GLN A 200 -39.83 52.03 -15.61
C GLN A 200 -39.87 50.76 -14.74
N ILE A 201 -40.21 49.61 -15.33
CA ILE A 201 -40.35 48.33 -14.62
C ILE A 201 -38.99 47.81 -14.12
N LYS A 202 -37.90 48.02 -14.88
CA LYS A 202 -36.57 47.54 -14.47
C LYS A 202 -35.97 48.38 -13.34
N GLN A 203 -36.25 49.68 -13.28
CA GLN A 203 -35.81 50.53 -12.16
C GLN A 203 -36.42 50.06 -10.84
N GLU A 204 -37.69 49.65 -10.86
CA GLU A 204 -38.36 49.20 -9.65
C GLU A 204 -37.95 47.78 -9.21
N VAL A 205 -37.61 46.90 -10.16
CA VAL A 205 -37.02 45.59 -9.87
C VAL A 205 -35.65 45.72 -9.21
N VAL A 206 -34.80 46.64 -9.69
CA VAL A 206 -33.48 46.91 -9.07
C VAL A 206 -33.63 47.46 -7.65
N ARG A 207 -34.55 48.41 -7.44
CA ARG A 207 -34.84 48.96 -6.12
C ARG A 207 -35.31 47.90 -5.13
N LEU A 208 -36.19 46.98 -5.55
CA LEU A 208 -36.67 45.89 -4.71
C LEU A 208 -35.57 44.88 -4.37
N HIS A 209 -34.68 44.59 -5.32
CA HIS A 209 -33.56 43.67 -5.10
C HIS A 209 -32.57 44.21 -4.04
N GLU A 210 -32.27 45.50 -4.07
CA GLU A 210 -31.40 46.14 -3.06
C GLU A 210 -32.03 46.10 -1.66
N THR A 211 -33.35 46.30 -1.55
CA THR A 211 -34.04 46.21 -0.25
C THR A 211 -34.06 44.80 0.32
N LEU A 212 -34.16 43.76 -0.53
CA LEU A 212 -34.09 42.37 -0.10
C LEU A 212 -32.70 42.01 0.42
N SER A 213 -31.65 42.40 -0.29
CA SER A 213 -30.27 42.13 0.12
C SER A 213 -29.92 42.78 1.47
N ALA A 214 -30.44 43.98 1.74
CA ALA A 214 -30.26 44.65 3.03
C ALA A 214 -30.98 43.95 4.20
N LEU A 215 -32.13 43.31 3.95
CA LEU A 215 -32.87 42.55 4.96
C LEU A 215 -32.21 41.21 5.27
N GLU A 216 -31.66 40.54 4.26
CA GLU A 216 -30.89 39.30 4.43
C GLU A 216 -29.64 39.53 5.29
N ALA A 217 -28.90 40.62 5.05
CA ALA A 217 -27.74 40.98 5.87
C ALA A 217 -28.09 41.24 7.35
N LYS A 218 -29.27 41.81 7.63
CA LYS A 218 -29.74 42.01 9.01
C LYS A 218 -30.11 40.71 9.72
N ARG A 219 -30.71 39.75 9.01
CA ARG A 219 -30.99 38.41 9.56
C ARG A 219 -29.71 37.73 10.00
N ASP A 220 -28.70 37.76 9.13
CA ASP A 220 -27.42 37.07 9.38
C ASP A 220 -26.65 37.68 10.56
N ALA A 221 -26.77 38.99 10.78
CA ALA A 221 -26.22 39.66 11.96
C ALA A 221 -26.90 39.22 13.27
N MET A 222 -28.24 39.09 13.28
CA MET A 222 -28.97 38.62 14.47
C MET A 222 -28.71 37.13 14.77
N GLU A 223 -28.58 36.28 13.74
CA GLU A 223 -28.19 34.88 13.93
C GLU A 223 -26.76 34.73 14.46
N ALA A 224 -25.85 35.63 14.08
CA ALA A 224 -24.49 35.66 14.60
C ALA A 224 -24.45 36.09 16.08
N GLU A 225 -25.27 37.05 16.49
CA GLU A 225 -25.40 37.45 17.91
C GLU A 225 -26.05 36.35 18.77
N GLN A 226 -27.05 35.63 18.25
CA GLN A 226 -27.67 34.52 18.98
C GLN A 226 -26.69 33.34 19.21
N LYS A 227 -25.73 33.15 18.30
CA LYS A 227 -24.67 32.14 18.42
C LYS A 227 -23.49 32.58 19.30
N SER A 228 -23.36 33.87 19.63
CA SER A 228 -22.25 34.40 20.45
C SER A 228 -22.55 34.50 21.95
N LEU A 229 -23.77 34.15 22.39
CA LEU A 229 -24.11 34.04 23.81
C LEU A 229 -23.41 32.82 24.46
N SER A 230 -22.34 33.08 25.21
CA SER A 230 -21.59 32.13 26.03
C SER A 230 -22.32 31.72 27.33
N SER A 231 -21.95 30.56 27.89
CA SER A 231 -22.57 29.96 29.09
C SER A 231 -22.35 30.79 30.37
N PRO A 232 -23.34 30.89 31.29
CA PRO A 232 -23.27 31.65 32.56
C PRO A 232 -22.09 31.36 33.50
N LYS A 233 -21.28 30.32 33.24
CA LYS A 233 -20.10 29.95 34.03
C LYS A 233 -18.86 30.81 33.74
N GLU A 234 -18.75 31.41 32.55
CA GLU A 234 -17.61 32.28 32.22
C GLU A 234 -17.76 33.73 32.74
N GLU A 235 -18.98 34.19 33.01
CA GLU A 235 -19.21 35.46 33.71
C GLU A 235 -18.89 35.37 35.21
N LEU A 236 -19.09 34.19 35.81
CA LEU A 236 -18.75 33.92 37.23
C LEU A 236 -17.24 33.98 37.49
N GLU A 237 -16.43 33.51 36.54
CA GLU A 237 -14.97 33.53 36.67
C GLU A 237 -14.39 34.95 36.51
N LYS A 238 -15.08 35.81 35.74
CA LYS A 238 -14.80 37.26 35.67
C LYS A 238 -15.21 38.00 36.95
N LEU A 239 -16.36 37.67 37.53
CA LEU A 239 -16.83 38.25 38.79
C LEU A 239 -15.98 37.82 39.99
N PHE A 240 -15.48 36.58 40.01
CA PHE A 240 -14.59 36.09 41.08
C PHE A 240 -13.26 36.86 41.14
N LYS A 241 -12.74 37.32 40.00
CA LYS A 241 -11.58 38.23 39.95
C LYS A 241 -11.89 39.67 40.37
N GLN A 242 -13.17 40.06 40.39
CA GLN A 242 -13.60 41.39 40.82
C GLN A 242 -13.87 41.46 42.34
N VAL A 243 -14.27 40.34 42.97
CA VAL A 243 -14.51 40.28 44.42
C VAL A 243 -13.22 40.24 45.26
N SER A 244 -12.09 39.80 44.69
CA SER A 244 -10.80 39.82 45.39
C SER A 244 -10.22 41.22 45.64
N PHE A 245 -10.81 42.29 45.09
CA PHE A 245 -10.27 43.66 45.21
C PHE A 245 -11.10 44.62 46.07
N THR A 246 -12.20 44.17 46.69
CA THR A 246 -12.99 45.04 47.58
C THR A 246 -13.33 44.30 48.86
N GLY A 247 -12.37 44.29 49.79
CA GLY A 247 -12.69 44.09 51.19
C GLY A 247 -13.38 45.35 51.72
N ASP A 248 -14.67 45.26 51.98
CA ASP A 248 -15.33 45.80 53.18
C ASP A 248 -16.80 45.37 53.17
N GLY A 249 -17.27 44.72 54.24
CA GLY A 249 -18.68 44.30 54.36
C GLY A 249 -18.89 42.92 54.97
N GLY A 250 -18.62 42.80 56.28
CA GLY A 250 -19.06 41.66 57.08
C GLY A 250 -20.59 41.58 57.12
N GLY A 251 -21.17 40.49 56.61
CA GLY A 251 -22.61 40.23 56.67
C GLY A 251 -23.15 39.13 55.76
N PHE A 252 -22.41 38.73 54.71
CA PHE A 252 -22.91 37.78 53.70
C PHE A 252 -22.31 36.36 53.76
N LEU A 253 -21.31 36.11 54.62
CA LEU A 253 -20.62 34.80 54.71
C LEU A 253 -21.35 33.74 55.54
N THR A 254 -22.39 34.11 56.29
CA THR A 254 -23.18 33.16 57.10
C THR A 254 -24.22 32.40 56.28
N ALA A 255 -24.72 32.97 55.18
CA ALA A 255 -25.74 32.32 54.35
C ALA A 255 -25.15 31.16 53.52
N GLY A 256 -24.01 31.36 52.86
CA GLY A 256 -23.35 30.30 52.08
C GLY A 256 -22.79 29.14 52.92
N PHE A 257 -22.40 29.40 54.17
CA PHE A 257 -22.02 28.33 55.10
C PHE A 257 -23.23 27.56 55.62
N LEU A 258 -24.37 28.21 55.88
CA LEU A 258 -25.60 27.51 56.27
C LEU A 258 -26.12 26.62 55.14
N GLU A 259 -26.09 27.11 53.90
CA GLU A 259 -26.60 26.38 52.74
C GLU A 259 -25.71 25.15 52.41
N SER A 260 -24.38 25.30 52.48
CA SER A 260 -23.45 24.17 52.31
C SER A 260 -23.44 23.19 53.50
N PHE A 261 -23.77 23.66 54.72
CA PHE A 261 -23.90 22.80 55.89
C PHE A 261 -25.14 21.91 55.82
N GLU A 262 -26.28 22.43 55.36
CA GLU A 262 -27.48 21.62 55.13
C GLU A 262 -27.23 20.54 54.07
N GLU A 263 -26.53 20.88 52.98
CA GLU A 263 -26.13 19.92 51.95
C GLU A 263 -25.16 18.85 52.50
N SER A 264 -24.14 19.24 53.26
CA SER A 264 -23.19 18.30 53.89
C SER A 264 -23.86 17.38 54.92
N ARG A 265 -24.82 17.92 55.69
CA ARG A 265 -25.60 17.15 56.66
C ARG A 265 -26.51 16.14 55.97
N ALA A 266 -27.15 16.53 54.85
CA ALA A 266 -27.98 15.62 54.06
C ALA A 266 -27.14 14.47 53.47
N GLN A 267 -25.95 14.78 52.95
CA GLN A 267 -25.04 13.80 52.39
C GLN A 267 -24.55 12.78 53.45
N GLU A 268 -24.21 13.24 54.66
CA GLU A 268 -23.78 12.33 55.73
C GLU A 268 -24.93 11.47 56.28
N GLN A 269 -26.15 12.01 56.31
CA GLN A 269 -27.35 11.25 56.69
C GLN A 269 -27.67 10.13 55.68
N GLU A 270 -27.50 10.39 54.38
CA GLU A 270 -27.64 9.38 53.33
C GLU A 270 -26.57 8.29 53.46
N ARG A 271 -25.32 8.67 53.70
CA ARG A 271 -24.19 7.73 53.93
C ARG A 271 -24.44 6.80 55.12
N MET A 272 -25.04 7.34 56.18
CA MET A 272 -25.42 6.59 57.38
C MET A 272 -26.56 5.61 57.11
N SER A 273 -27.60 6.06 56.39
CA SER A 273 -28.72 5.20 55.99
C SER A 273 -28.25 4.03 55.13
N GLN A 274 -27.36 4.29 54.17
CA GLN A 274 -26.83 3.26 53.28
C GLN A 274 -25.94 2.25 54.03
N SER A 275 -25.18 2.71 55.03
CA SER A 275 -24.42 1.82 55.91
C SER A 275 -25.33 0.94 56.77
N GLN A 276 -26.45 1.46 57.27
CA GLN A 276 -27.43 0.69 58.02
C GLN A 276 -28.10 -0.38 57.15
N GLU A 277 -28.49 -0.04 55.91
CA GLU A 277 -29.07 -0.99 54.96
C GLU A 277 -28.09 -2.13 54.61
N ASN A 278 -26.82 -1.81 54.42
CA ASN A 278 -25.77 -2.81 54.20
C ASN A 278 -25.62 -3.76 55.40
N ILE A 279 -25.65 -3.24 56.63
CA ILE A 279 -25.60 -4.08 57.85
C ILE A 279 -26.81 -5.01 57.91
N VAL A 280 -28.01 -4.52 57.62
CA VAL A 280 -29.24 -5.33 57.62
C VAL A 280 -29.18 -6.42 56.55
N SER A 281 -28.75 -6.11 55.33
CA SER A 281 -28.63 -7.13 54.27
C SER A 281 -27.62 -8.23 54.62
N LEU A 282 -26.49 -7.88 55.24
CA LEU A 282 -25.52 -8.85 55.75
C LEU A 282 -26.09 -9.70 56.89
N LEU A 283 -26.82 -9.10 57.83
CA LEU A 283 -27.48 -9.83 58.91
C LEU A 283 -28.55 -10.79 58.39
N GLU A 284 -29.33 -10.37 57.38
CA GLU A 284 -30.29 -11.24 56.70
C GLU A 284 -29.58 -12.40 55.99
N HIS A 285 -28.48 -12.13 55.30
CA HIS A 285 -27.70 -13.18 54.63
C HIS A 285 -27.15 -14.19 55.63
N CYS A 286 -26.57 -13.73 56.75
CA CYS A 286 -26.10 -14.57 57.84
C CYS A 286 -27.24 -15.39 58.47
N SER A 287 -28.40 -14.78 58.69
CA SER A 287 -29.60 -15.47 59.22
C SER A 287 -30.09 -16.56 58.26
N ARG A 288 -30.21 -16.25 56.96
CA ARG A 288 -30.61 -17.22 55.92
C ARG A 288 -29.58 -18.35 55.81
N ASN A 289 -28.29 -18.06 55.94
CA ASN A 289 -27.23 -19.06 55.91
C ASN A 289 -27.28 -19.97 57.15
N MET A 290 -27.49 -19.41 58.34
CA MET A 290 -27.68 -20.21 59.57
C MET A 290 -28.91 -21.13 59.49
N LEU A 291 -30.01 -20.67 58.87
CA LEU A 291 -31.19 -21.50 58.62
C LEU A 291 -30.89 -22.65 57.64
N ARG A 292 -30.12 -22.39 56.58
CA ARG A 292 -29.65 -23.44 55.66
C ARG A 292 -28.72 -24.44 56.35
N LEU A 293 -27.82 -23.97 57.22
CA LEU A 293 -26.89 -24.84 57.95
C LEU A 293 -27.64 -25.75 58.96
N ARG A 294 -28.66 -25.21 59.64
CA ARG A 294 -29.52 -26.03 60.51
C ARG A 294 -30.32 -27.09 59.76
N GLN A 295 -30.72 -26.81 58.51
CA GLN A 295 -31.36 -27.82 57.66
C GLN A 295 -30.37 -28.94 57.27
N VAL A 296 -29.09 -28.62 57.08
CA VAL A 296 -28.02 -29.60 56.80
C VAL A 296 -27.75 -30.51 58.00
N ASP A 297 -27.80 -29.98 59.24
CA ASP A 297 -27.61 -30.78 60.47
C ASP A 297 -28.77 -31.76 60.75
N THR A 298 -29.93 -31.57 60.12
CA THR A 298 -31.12 -32.45 60.26
C THR A 298 -31.23 -33.53 59.19
N VAL A 299 -30.35 -33.56 58.18
CA VAL A 299 -30.45 -34.53 57.08
C VAL A 299 -29.91 -35.89 57.51
N THR A 300 -30.73 -36.92 57.38
CA THR A 300 -30.31 -38.31 57.64
C THR A 300 -29.45 -38.86 56.50
N ALA A 301 -28.55 -39.82 56.80
CA ALA A 301 -27.62 -40.37 55.82
C ALA A 301 -28.29 -41.05 54.59
N SER A 302 -29.57 -41.41 54.68
CA SER A 302 -30.37 -41.91 53.55
C SER A 302 -30.86 -40.78 52.64
N GLU A 303 -31.30 -39.66 53.20
CA GLU A 303 -31.75 -38.50 52.43
C GLU A 303 -30.60 -37.86 51.66
N LEU A 304 -29.40 -37.84 52.26
CA LEU A 304 -28.19 -37.38 51.58
C LEU A 304 -27.82 -38.27 50.38
N ARG A 305 -28.02 -39.60 50.48
CA ARG A 305 -27.84 -40.53 49.36
C ARG A 305 -28.87 -40.31 48.25
N ASN A 306 -30.13 -40.09 48.59
CA ASN A 306 -31.17 -39.79 47.60
C ASN A 306 -30.89 -38.46 46.88
N MET A 307 -30.45 -37.42 47.61
CA MET A 307 -30.02 -36.16 46.99
C MET A 307 -28.79 -36.35 46.09
N GLN A 308 -27.83 -37.19 46.49
CA GLN A 308 -26.68 -37.52 45.66
C GLN A 308 -27.11 -38.21 44.35
N GLU A 309 -28.08 -39.11 44.41
CA GLU A 309 -28.62 -39.80 43.23
C GLU A 309 -29.37 -38.86 42.29
N VAL A 310 -30.18 -37.94 42.85
CA VAL A 310 -30.86 -36.88 42.07
C VAL A 310 -29.84 -35.93 41.43
N LEU A 311 -28.78 -35.55 42.15
CA LEU A 311 -27.71 -34.73 41.61
C LEU A 311 -27.00 -35.43 40.45
N VAL A 312 -26.68 -36.72 40.57
CA VAL A 312 -26.07 -37.49 39.48
C VAL A 312 -27.01 -37.60 38.28
N SER A 313 -28.31 -37.86 38.49
CA SER A 313 -29.31 -37.87 37.41
C SER A 313 -29.35 -36.53 36.69
N LYS A 314 -29.38 -35.43 37.44
CA LYS A 314 -29.44 -34.08 36.88
C LYS A 314 -28.14 -33.70 36.17
N GLU A 315 -26.99 -34.10 36.70
CA GLU A 315 -25.69 -33.99 36.03
C GLU A 315 -25.72 -34.70 34.67
N THR A 316 -26.25 -35.93 34.61
CA THR A 316 -26.35 -36.67 33.34
C THR A 316 -27.33 -36.03 32.34
N GLU A 317 -28.45 -35.48 32.80
CA GLU A 317 -29.39 -34.73 31.95
C GLU A 317 -28.74 -33.45 31.40
N VAL A 318 -27.97 -32.74 32.23
CA VAL A 318 -27.23 -31.54 31.82
C VAL A 318 -26.17 -31.92 30.77
N VAL A 319 -25.40 -32.99 30.97
CA VAL A 319 -24.43 -33.47 29.99
C VAL A 319 -25.09 -33.90 28.68
N GLN A 320 -26.24 -34.57 28.74
CA GLN A 320 -27.02 -34.93 27.55
C GLN A 320 -27.55 -33.69 26.82
N SER A 321 -28.06 -32.71 27.55
CA SER A 321 -28.52 -31.43 27.00
C SER A 321 -27.36 -30.66 26.36
N ASP A 322 -26.20 -30.59 27.02
CA ASP A 322 -24.98 -29.97 26.49
C ASP A 322 -24.49 -30.68 25.23
N SER A 323 -24.52 -32.02 25.20
CA SER A 323 -24.17 -32.79 24.00
C SER A 323 -25.12 -32.53 22.82
N THR A 324 -26.42 -32.38 23.12
CA THR A 324 -27.45 -32.07 22.11
C THR A 324 -27.28 -30.64 21.59
N ALA A 325 -27.03 -29.68 22.49
CA ALA A 325 -26.76 -28.30 22.12
C ALA A 325 -25.52 -28.19 21.22
N ARG A 326 -24.41 -28.86 21.59
CA ARG A 326 -23.20 -28.93 20.76
C ARG A 326 -23.47 -29.56 19.39
N GLY A 327 -24.24 -30.64 19.34
CA GLY A 327 -24.64 -31.27 18.08
C GLY A 327 -25.43 -30.32 17.17
N LEU A 328 -26.42 -29.61 17.72
CA LEU A 328 -27.18 -28.59 17.00
C LEU A 328 -26.30 -27.43 16.55
N THR A 329 -25.34 -26.99 17.36
CA THR A 329 -24.37 -25.95 16.95
C THR A 329 -23.52 -26.41 15.78
N THR A 330 -23.02 -27.65 15.79
CA THR A 330 -22.23 -28.19 14.67
C THR A 330 -23.05 -28.30 13.39
N GLU A 331 -24.31 -28.74 13.48
CA GLU A 331 -25.17 -28.85 12.31
C GLU A 331 -25.60 -27.48 11.78
N SER A 332 -25.86 -26.51 12.69
CA SER A 332 -26.09 -25.12 12.32
C SER A 332 -24.89 -24.52 11.60
N GLN A 333 -23.66 -24.77 12.09
CA GLN A 333 -22.45 -24.30 11.43
C GLN A 333 -22.24 -24.96 10.06
N ARG A 334 -22.55 -26.25 9.94
CA ARG A 334 -22.51 -26.96 8.66
C ARG A 334 -23.51 -26.39 7.66
N LEU A 335 -24.76 -26.17 8.07
CA LEU A 335 -25.79 -25.57 7.22
C LEU A 335 -25.41 -24.15 6.80
N GLN A 336 -24.78 -23.37 7.69
CA GLN A 336 -24.26 -22.05 7.35
C GLN A 336 -23.20 -22.11 6.24
N GLN A 337 -22.26 -23.05 6.32
CA GLN A 337 -21.26 -23.26 5.26
C GLN A 337 -21.88 -23.71 3.93
N ASP A 338 -22.90 -24.56 3.98
CA ASP A 338 -23.58 -25.03 2.77
C ASP A 338 -24.42 -23.90 2.13
N LEU A 339 -25.03 -23.02 2.94
CA LEU A 339 -25.69 -21.81 2.45
C LEU A 339 -24.71 -20.87 1.73
N GLU A 340 -23.53 -20.64 2.30
CA GLU A 340 -22.49 -19.82 1.67
C GLU A 340 -22.04 -20.38 0.32
N LYS A 341 -21.86 -21.71 0.22
CA LYS A 341 -21.53 -22.36 -1.06
C LYS A 341 -22.64 -22.19 -2.09
N VAL A 342 -23.90 -22.34 -1.68
CA VAL A 342 -25.05 -22.15 -2.58
C VAL A 342 -25.10 -20.70 -3.08
N GLN A 343 -24.93 -19.72 -2.20
CA GLN A 343 -24.88 -18.30 -2.59
C GLN A 343 -23.73 -18.01 -3.56
N GLN A 344 -22.55 -18.61 -3.37
CA GLN A 344 -21.44 -18.47 -4.30
C GLN A 344 -21.76 -19.08 -5.68
N LEU A 345 -22.43 -20.24 -5.71
CA LEU A 345 -22.85 -20.87 -6.96
C LEU A 345 -23.91 -20.04 -7.67
N GLU A 346 -24.89 -19.49 -6.94
CA GLU A 346 -25.89 -18.57 -7.50
C GLU A 346 -25.21 -17.32 -8.11
N GLY A 347 -24.21 -16.75 -7.44
CA GLY A 347 -23.41 -15.65 -7.98
C GLY A 347 -22.67 -16.01 -9.28
N LYS A 348 -22.11 -17.22 -9.37
CA LYS A 348 -21.46 -17.70 -10.60
C LYS A 348 -22.45 -17.94 -11.72
N ILE A 349 -23.57 -18.60 -11.43
CA ILE A 349 -24.63 -18.89 -12.41
C ILE A 349 -25.19 -17.59 -12.96
N THR A 350 -25.47 -16.59 -12.11
CA THR A 350 -25.98 -15.29 -12.55
C THR A 350 -24.96 -14.53 -13.41
N GLY A 351 -23.67 -14.60 -13.09
CA GLY A 351 -22.61 -14.06 -13.94
C GLY A 351 -22.47 -14.79 -15.29
N GLU A 352 -22.55 -16.11 -15.32
CA GLU A 352 -22.56 -16.86 -16.58
C GLU A 352 -23.81 -16.56 -17.42
N LEU A 353 -24.97 -16.38 -16.79
CA LEU A 353 -26.20 -15.98 -17.46
C LEU A 353 -26.10 -14.58 -18.09
N SER A 354 -25.47 -13.62 -17.40
CA SER A 354 -25.31 -12.27 -17.92
C SER A 354 -24.34 -12.23 -19.11
N THR A 355 -23.20 -12.91 -19.00
CA THR A 355 -22.22 -13.03 -20.09
C THR A 355 -22.80 -13.75 -21.31
N LEU A 356 -23.58 -14.81 -21.10
CA LEU A 356 -24.25 -15.52 -22.18
C LEU A 356 -25.30 -14.63 -22.87
N LYS A 357 -26.06 -13.86 -22.09
CA LYS A 357 -27.04 -12.92 -22.62
C LYS A 357 -26.39 -11.79 -23.43
N GLU A 358 -25.28 -11.24 -22.94
CA GLU A 358 -24.49 -10.26 -23.69
C GLU A 358 -23.98 -10.86 -25.01
N ARG A 359 -23.44 -12.09 -24.97
CA ARG A 359 -22.98 -12.78 -26.17
C ARG A 359 -24.10 -13.01 -27.18
N VAL A 360 -25.29 -13.43 -26.74
CA VAL A 360 -26.47 -13.55 -27.62
C VAL A 360 -26.81 -12.21 -28.25
N ASN A 361 -26.86 -11.13 -27.48
CA ASN A 361 -27.15 -9.78 -28.01
C ASN A 361 -26.08 -9.33 -29.03
N THR A 362 -24.81 -9.62 -28.78
CA THR A 362 -23.73 -9.31 -29.76
C THR A 362 -23.92 -10.12 -31.04
N MET A 363 -24.22 -11.42 -30.94
CA MET A 363 -24.46 -12.28 -32.09
C MET A 363 -25.72 -11.84 -32.88
N GLU A 364 -26.79 -11.44 -32.20
CA GLU A 364 -28.01 -10.91 -32.85
C GLU A 364 -27.72 -9.60 -33.58
N SER A 365 -26.95 -8.70 -32.97
CA SER A 365 -26.52 -7.44 -33.59
C SER A 365 -25.63 -7.71 -34.80
N GLU A 366 -24.67 -8.62 -34.67
CA GLU A 366 -23.80 -9.06 -35.76
C GLU A 366 -24.62 -9.65 -36.91
N LEU A 367 -25.58 -10.54 -36.64
CA LEU A 367 -26.46 -11.11 -37.66
C LEU A 367 -27.24 -10.04 -38.43
N LEU A 368 -27.69 -8.97 -37.76
CA LEU A 368 -28.33 -7.83 -38.42
C LEU A 368 -27.35 -7.07 -39.34
N THR A 369 -26.11 -6.86 -38.88
CA THR A 369 -25.08 -6.21 -39.71
C THR A 369 -24.63 -7.05 -40.89
N TYR A 370 -24.52 -8.38 -40.72
CA TYR A 370 -24.10 -9.31 -41.77
C TYR A 370 -25.24 -9.75 -42.69
N ARG A 371 -26.49 -9.45 -42.35
CA ARG A 371 -27.65 -9.73 -43.21
C ARG A 371 -27.55 -9.00 -44.55
N ASP A 372 -26.93 -7.83 -44.57
CA ASP A 372 -26.75 -7.01 -45.77
C ASP A 372 -25.27 -6.87 -46.11
N LEU A 373 -24.75 -7.90 -46.77
CA LEU A 373 -23.35 -7.97 -47.20
C LEU A 373 -23.00 -6.91 -48.25
N ASP A 374 -23.98 -6.48 -49.05
CA ASP A 374 -23.72 -5.50 -50.12
C ASP A 374 -23.57 -4.09 -49.56
N THR A 375 -24.40 -3.67 -48.60
CA THR A 375 -24.17 -2.37 -47.92
C THR A 375 -22.93 -2.40 -47.06
N LEU A 376 -22.62 -3.51 -46.40
CA LEU A 376 -21.36 -3.67 -45.66
C LEU A 376 -20.14 -3.59 -46.59
N ARG A 377 -20.20 -4.20 -47.77
CA ARG A 377 -19.13 -4.10 -48.78
C ARG A 377 -18.98 -2.67 -49.29
N HIS A 378 -20.09 -2.00 -49.62
CA HIS A 378 -20.03 -0.62 -50.10
C HIS A 378 -19.51 0.36 -49.06
N THR A 379 -19.94 0.24 -47.79
CA THR A 379 -19.42 1.08 -46.70
C THR A 379 -17.94 0.80 -46.43
N ALA A 380 -17.49 -0.45 -46.53
CA ALA A 380 -16.08 -0.80 -46.42
C ALA A 380 -15.24 -0.27 -47.59
N GLU A 381 -15.74 -0.37 -48.83
CA GLU A 381 -15.10 0.19 -50.02
C GLU A 381 -15.02 1.71 -49.98
N GLU A 382 -16.09 2.38 -49.54
CA GLU A 382 -16.12 3.83 -49.37
C GLU A 382 -15.16 4.28 -48.27
N LYS A 383 -15.14 3.59 -47.12
CA LYS A 383 -14.18 3.86 -46.04
C LYS A 383 -12.75 3.63 -46.52
N LYS A 384 -12.49 2.57 -47.27
CA LYS A 384 -11.17 2.31 -47.88
C LYS A 384 -10.76 3.45 -48.81
N LYS A 385 -11.68 3.91 -49.66
CA LYS A 385 -11.43 5.03 -50.58
C LYS A 385 -11.11 6.32 -49.82
N ARG A 386 -11.90 6.68 -48.80
CA ARG A 386 -11.64 7.86 -47.95
C ARG A 386 -10.29 7.77 -47.26
N LEU A 387 -9.95 6.62 -46.66
CA LEU A 387 -8.66 6.40 -46.02
C LEU A 387 -7.49 6.49 -47.01
N GLN A 388 -7.68 6.05 -48.25
CA GLN A 388 -6.66 6.16 -49.29
C GLN A 388 -6.47 7.61 -49.74
N GLU A 389 -7.55 8.38 -49.87
CA GLU A 389 -7.48 9.83 -50.13
C GLU A 389 -6.79 10.57 -48.99
N ASP A 390 -7.13 10.25 -47.74
CA ASP A 390 -6.49 10.81 -46.55
C ASP A 390 -5.00 10.46 -46.50
N GLN A 391 -4.63 9.20 -46.77
CA GLN A 391 -3.23 8.75 -46.81
C GLN A 391 -2.43 9.55 -47.85
N VAL A 392 -2.98 9.73 -49.05
CA VAL A 392 -2.32 10.52 -50.10
C VAL A 392 -2.20 11.99 -49.68
N SER A 393 -3.23 12.55 -49.07
CA SER A 393 -3.22 13.95 -48.59
C SER A 393 -2.18 14.16 -47.49
N LEU A 394 -2.05 13.21 -46.54
CA LEU A 394 -1.08 13.24 -45.45
C LEU A 394 0.34 13.06 -45.98
N THR A 395 0.55 12.15 -46.94
CA THR A 395 1.86 11.96 -47.58
C THR A 395 2.30 13.25 -48.27
N ARG A 396 1.40 13.88 -49.04
CA ARG A 396 1.68 15.18 -49.69
C ARG A 396 2.00 16.28 -48.66
N CYS A 397 1.26 16.29 -47.54
CA CYS A 397 1.50 17.22 -46.45
C CYS A 397 2.88 16.99 -45.82
N GLN A 398 3.22 15.74 -45.52
CA GLN A 398 4.52 15.33 -44.99
C GLN A 398 5.66 15.73 -45.93
N ASP A 399 5.51 15.51 -47.23
CA ASP A 399 6.51 15.90 -48.23
C ASP A 399 6.71 17.42 -48.27
N SER A 400 5.61 18.19 -48.22
CA SER A 400 5.69 19.65 -48.19
C SER A 400 6.35 20.18 -46.91
N PHE A 401 6.07 19.56 -45.76
CA PHE A 401 6.75 19.90 -44.51
C PHE A 401 8.21 19.47 -44.52
N GLY A 402 8.54 18.33 -45.13
CA GLY A 402 9.91 17.89 -45.33
C GLY A 402 10.72 18.89 -46.15
N GLN A 403 10.14 19.41 -47.24
CA GLN A 403 10.76 20.47 -48.04
C GLN A 403 10.97 21.76 -47.23
N LEU A 404 9.97 22.20 -46.47
CA LEU A 404 10.10 23.39 -45.63
C LEU A 404 11.16 23.22 -44.52
N LEU A 405 11.22 22.02 -43.91
CA LEU A 405 12.21 21.70 -42.89
C LEU A 405 13.62 21.74 -43.48
N GLU A 406 13.80 21.20 -44.67
CA GLU A 406 15.07 21.23 -45.41
C GLU A 406 15.47 22.68 -45.74
N GLU A 407 14.55 23.51 -46.21
CA GLU A 407 14.80 24.93 -46.46
C GLU A 407 15.20 25.70 -45.18
N MET A 408 14.53 25.44 -44.05
CA MET A 408 14.86 26.07 -42.78
C MET A 408 16.21 25.58 -42.24
N ASN A 409 16.51 24.30 -42.40
CA ASN A 409 17.79 23.71 -42.02
C ASN A 409 18.94 24.31 -42.85
N GLN A 410 18.74 24.48 -44.16
CA GLN A 410 19.71 25.16 -45.02
C GLN A 410 19.95 26.61 -44.59
N LYS A 411 18.89 27.36 -44.25
CA LYS A 411 19.02 28.72 -43.71
C LYS A 411 19.77 28.75 -42.38
N TYR A 412 19.50 27.79 -41.51
CA TYR A 412 20.19 27.65 -40.22
C TYR A 412 21.68 27.37 -40.42
N GLU A 413 22.05 26.37 -41.21
CA GLU A 413 23.46 26.04 -41.48
C GLU A 413 24.18 27.19 -42.20
N ALA A 414 23.52 27.89 -43.12
CA ALA A 414 24.08 29.08 -43.77
C ALA A 414 24.31 30.23 -42.78
N LEU A 415 23.45 30.41 -41.77
CA LEU A 415 23.64 31.45 -40.75
C LEU A 415 24.70 31.05 -39.73
N LYS A 416 24.74 29.77 -39.36
CA LYS A 416 25.75 29.20 -38.46
C LYS A 416 27.15 29.30 -39.06
N THR A 417 27.32 28.91 -40.34
CA THR A 417 28.59 29.08 -41.06
C THR A 417 29.01 30.55 -41.11
N LYS A 418 28.11 31.48 -41.43
CA LYS A 418 28.40 32.94 -41.37
C LYS A 418 28.82 33.42 -39.97
N LEU A 419 28.27 32.83 -38.91
CA LEU A 419 28.64 33.17 -37.53
C LEU A 419 30.00 32.59 -37.15
N GLU A 420 30.30 31.36 -37.58
CA GLU A 420 31.59 30.70 -37.36
C GLU A 420 32.72 31.38 -38.16
N GLU A 421 32.45 31.80 -39.39
CA GLU A 421 33.37 32.56 -40.24
C GLU A 421 33.60 34.00 -39.75
N ASN A 422 32.71 34.52 -38.88
CA ASN A 422 32.89 35.86 -38.34
C ASN A 422 34.07 35.89 -37.37
N GLU A 423 35.15 36.56 -37.79
CA GLU A 423 36.38 36.69 -37.02
C GLU A 423 36.14 37.25 -35.62
N THR A 424 35.18 38.17 -35.45
CA THR A 424 34.85 38.75 -34.13
C THR A 424 34.22 37.72 -33.20
N HIS A 425 33.36 36.84 -33.72
CA HIS A 425 32.76 35.75 -32.94
C HIS A 425 33.83 34.71 -32.54
N ALA A 426 34.73 34.36 -33.46
CA ALA A 426 35.86 33.48 -33.15
C ALA A 426 36.79 34.10 -32.07
N GLN A 427 37.06 35.40 -32.16
CA GLN A 427 37.85 36.13 -31.16
C GLN A 427 37.15 36.16 -29.80
N LEU A 428 35.85 36.45 -29.74
CA LEU A 428 35.06 36.44 -28.50
C LEU A 428 34.99 35.04 -27.88
N ALA A 429 34.74 33.98 -28.66
CA ALA A 429 34.74 32.61 -28.17
C ALA A 429 36.11 32.18 -27.61
N ASN A 430 37.21 32.67 -28.21
CA ASN A 430 38.56 32.45 -27.68
C ASN A 430 38.78 33.20 -26.36
N LEU A 431 38.30 34.44 -26.24
CA LEU A 431 38.38 35.22 -25.01
C LEU A 431 37.53 34.59 -23.89
N GLU A 432 36.34 34.11 -24.22
CA GLU A 432 35.45 33.40 -23.30
C GLU A 432 36.11 32.13 -22.77
N ARG A 433 36.72 31.30 -23.65
CA ARG A 433 37.50 30.13 -23.22
C ARG A 433 38.67 30.49 -22.30
N LYS A 434 39.38 31.58 -22.59
CA LYS A 434 40.45 32.09 -21.70
C LYS A 434 39.91 32.53 -20.35
N TRP A 435 38.77 33.22 -20.35
CA TRP A 435 38.11 33.68 -19.13
C TRP A 435 37.64 32.50 -18.28
N GLN A 436 36.98 31.49 -18.87
CA GLN A 436 36.55 30.26 -18.18
C GLN A 436 37.75 29.54 -17.52
N HIS A 437 38.88 29.43 -18.21
CA HIS A 437 40.09 28.84 -17.64
C HIS A 437 40.65 29.67 -16.47
N LEU A 438 40.63 31.01 -16.57
CA LEU A 438 41.04 31.88 -15.47
C LEU A 438 40.08 31.80 -14.27
N GLU A 439 38.78 31.70 -14.53
CA GLU A 439 37.76 31.52 -13.50
C GLU A 439 37.95 30.20 -12.76
N GLN A 440 38.17 29.10 -13.50
CA GLN A 440 38.48 27.80 -12.91
C GLN A 440 39.75 27.86 -12.04
N ASN A 441 40.82 28.52 -12.51
CA ASN A 441 42.02 28.72 -11.70
C ASN A 441 41.77 29.56 -10.45
N ASN A 442 40.96 30.61 -10.57
CA ASN A 442 40.60 31.46 -9.43
C ASN A 442 39.81 30.67 -8.38
N PHE A 443 38.89 29.82 -8.83
CA PHE A 443 38.13 28.91 -7.97
C PHE A 443 39.06 27.95 -7.21
N VAL A 444 39.95 27.26 -7.92
CA VAL A 444 40.93 26.34 -7.31
C VAL A 444 41.83 27.08 -6.31
N MET A 445 42.28 28.29 -6.64
CA MET A 445 43.12 29.09 -5.75
C MET A 445 42.35 29.54 -4.50
N LYS A 446 41.09 29.95 -4.63
CA LYS A 446 40.22 30.31 -3.51
C LYS A 446 39.99 29.12 -2.57
N GLU A 447 39.74 27.95 -3.13
CA GLU A 447 39.57 26.71 -2.35
C GLU A 447 40.87 26.35 -1.61
N PHE A 448 42.02 26.47 -2.28
CA PHE A 448 43.31 26.26 -1.66
C PHE A 448 43.59 27.25 -0.52
N ILE A 449 43.31 28.54 -0.71
CA ILE A 449 43.46 29.56 0.33
C ILE A 449 42.50 29.28 1.49
N ALA A 450 41.24 28.92 1.22
CA ALA A 450 40.27 28.58 2.26
C ALA A 450 40.73 27.36 3.08
N SER A 451 41.19 26.31 2.41
CA SER A 451 41.76 25.12 3.04
C SER A 451 42.98 25.46 3.90
N LYS A 452 43.95 26.23 3.36
CA LYS A 452 45.13 26.66 4.13
C LYS A 452 44.81 27.60 5.28
N SER A 453 43.80 28.46 5.12
CA SER A 453 43.32 29.33 6.20
C SER A 453 42.67 28.50 7.31
N GLN A 454 41.90 27.47 6.95
CA GLN A 454 41.32 26.52 7.90
C GLN A 454 42.39 25.74 8.67
N GLU A 455 43.42 25.24 7.97
CA GLU A 455 44.58 24.61 8.63
C GLU A 455 45.34 25.56 9.55
N SER A 456 45.38 26.86 9.20
CA SER A 456 46.10 27.89 9.97
C SER A 456 45.23 28.58 11.02
N HIS A 457 43.99 28.15 11.24
CA HIS A 457 43.12 28.72 12.28
C HIS A 457 43.53 28.20 13.68
N TYR A 458 44.60 28.78 14.24
CA TYR A 458 45.08 28.48 15.60
C TYR A 458 44.22 29.08 16.72
N ALA A 459 43.10 29.74 16.40
CA ALA A 459 42.24 30.40 17.39
C ALA A 459 41.64 29.43 18.42
N SER A 460 41.29 28.21 18.00
CA SER A 460 40.80 27.15 18.90
C SER A 460 41.90 26.65 19.84
N VAL A 461 43.11 26.43 19.31
CA VAL A 461 44.29 26.02 20.09
C VAL A 461 44.67 27.11 21.08
N ALA A 462 44.69 28.38 20.66
CA ALA A 462 44.94 29.52 21.53
C ALA A 462 43.89 29.59 22.66
N LYS A 463 42.60 29.43 22.35
CA LYS A 463 41.53 29.38 23.36
C LYS A 463 41.73 28.23 24.36
N ASN A 464 42.11 27.05 23.89
CA ASN A 464 42.41 25.91 24.76
C ASN A 464 43.62 26.15 25.66
N VAL A 465 44.69 26.75 25.13
CA VAL A 465 45.88 27.11 25.92
C VAL A 465 45.53 28.17 26.96
N PHE A 466 44.80 29.23 26.60
CA PHE A 466 44.35 30.24 27.56
C PHE A 466 43.44 29.64 28.63
N HIS A 467 42.56 28.70 28.27
CA HIS A 467 41.73 27.99 29.23
C HIS A 467 42.56 27.11 30.17
N GLN A 468 43.51 26.33 29.65
CA GLN A 468 44.42 25.51 30.47
C GLN A 468 45.26 26.38 31.42
N VAL A 469 45.77 27.52 30.95
CA VAL A 469 46.49 28.49 31.81
C VAL A 469 45.57 29.03 32.90
N ALA A 470 44.32 29.36 32.58
CA ALA A 470 43.35 29.82 33.56
C ALA A 470 43.01 28.75 34.61
N GLU A 471 42.81 27.49 34.19
CA GLU A 471 42.60 26.36 35.10
C GLU A 471 43.83 26.11 35.99
N TYR A 472 45.04 26.12 35.42
CA TYR A 472 46.28 25.93 36.17
C TYR A 472 46.48 27.05 37.19
N ASN A 473 46.24 28.30 36.79
CA ASN A 473 46.29 29.44 37.69
C ASN A 473 45.25 29.32 38.81
N ARG A 474 44.04 28.82 38.51
CA ARG A 474 43.00 28.58 39.53
C ARG A 474 43.44 27.50 40.52
N SER A 475 43.92 26.35 40.04
CA SER A 475 44.43 25.27 40.90
C SER A 475 45.63 25.71 41.75
N LEU A 476 46.49 26.57 41.20
CA LEU A 476 47.64 27.12 41.92
C LEU A 476 47.18 28.08 43.03
N ILE A 477 46.18 28.93 42.77
CA ILE A 477 45.55 29.78 43.78
C ILE A 477 44.88 28.93 44.87
N GLU A 478 44.11 27.91 44.50
CA GLU A 478 43.48 26.98 45.44
C GLU A 478 44.51 26.26 46.31
N SER A 479 45.61 25.80 45.73
CA SER A 479 46.71 25.15 46.46
C SER A 479 47.41 26.12 47.42
N LEU A 480 47.60 27.39 47.01
CA LEU A 480 48.17 28.43 47.87
C LEU A 480 47.21 28.86 48.99
N GLN A 481 45.89 28.81 48.76
CA GLN A 481 44.88 29.07 49.78
C GLN A 481 44.75 27.90 50.76
N SER A 482 44.83 26.66 50.28
CA SER A 482 44.85 25.45 51.10
C SER A 482 46.08 25.33 52.00
N ASN A 483 47.24 25.86 51.57
CA ASN A 483 48.45 25.92 52.40
C ASN A 483 48.47 27.09 53.41
N LYS A 484 47.49 28.00 53.34
CA LYS A 484 47.34 29.12 54.28
C LYS A 484 46.28 28.87 55.37
N SER A 485 45.60 27.72 55.32
CA SER A 485 44.74 27.20 56.39
C SER A 485 45.49 26.09 57.13
#